data_AF-A0A3Q8E3J8-F1
#
_entry.id   AF-A0A3Q8E3J8-F1
#
_cell.length_a   1.000
_cell.length_b   1.000
_cell.length_c   1.000
_cell.angle_alpha   90.00
_cell.angle_beta   90.00
_cell.angle_gamma   90.00
#
_symmetry.space_group_name_H-M   'P 1'
#
loop_
_entity.id
_entity.type
_entity.pdbx_description
1 polymer ?
#
loop_
_entity_poly.entity_id
_entity_poly.type
_entity_poly.pdbx_seq_one_letter_code
_entity_poly.pdbx_strand_id
1 'polypeptide(L)'
;MRFWDLRAPWLEPLRGPNGLDLSRLKKDIQPWQERRSAEYMTHAPLGSLNSVGGVATEINAVNYVSPRSWLATSHFVLGFFLFVGHLWHAGRARAAAAGFEKGIDR
;
A
#
# COMPACT_ATOMS: atom_id res chain seq x y z
N MET A 1 18.47 6.39 2.01
CA MET A 1 17.11 6.72 2.51
C MET A 1 16.10 5.69 2.00
N ARG A 2 14.89 5.58 2.59
CA ARG A 2 14.02 4.37 2.52
C ARG A 2 13.29 4.05 1.19
N PHE A 3 13.14 5.00 0.26
CA PHE A 3 12.30 4.82 -0.95
C PHE A 3 13.06 4.98 -2.29
N TRP A 4 14.38 4.77 -2.28
CA TRP A 4 15.24 4.98 -3.45
C TRP A 4 15.01 3.97 -4.59
N ASP A 5 14.39 2.83 -4.29
CA ASP A 5 13.99 1.81 -5.27
C ASP A 5 12.80 2.23 -6.16
N LEU A 6 12.09 3.31 -5.82
CA LEU A 6 10.96 3.81 -6.61
C LEU A 6 11.40 4.07 -8.06
N ARG A 7 10.64 3.49 -9.00
CA ARG A 7 10.72 3.79 -10.42
C ARG A 7 9.40 4.39 -10.87
N ALA A 8 9.44 5.57 -11.48
CA ALA A 8 8.23 6.29 -11.87
C ALA A 8 8.47 7.09 -13.15
N PRO A 9 7.52 7.11 -14.11
CA PRO A 9 7.74 7.70 -15.43
C PRO A 9 8.09 9.19 -15.41
N TRP A 10 7.67 9.92 -14.37
CA TRP A 10 8.00 11.33 -14.18
C TRP A 10 9.39 11.56 -13.55
N LEU A 11 10.01 10.52 -12.99
CA LEU A 11 11.33 10.57 -12.35
C LEU A 11 12.42 9.88 -13.19
N GLU A 12 12.07 8.83 -13.94
CA GLU A 12 13.02 8.05 -14.77
C GLU A 12 13.86 8.88 -15.73
N PRO A 13 13.36 9.94 -16.40
CA PRO A 13 14.20 10.76 -17.29
C PRO A 13 15.41 11.40 -16.59
N LEU A 14 15.32 11.60 -15.27
CA LEU A 14 16.37 12.20 -14.44
C LEU A 14 17.38 11.16 -13.93
N ARG A 15 17.20 9.87 -14.25
CA ARG A 15 18.08 8.78 -13.85
C ARG A 15 19.09 8.45 -14.96
N GLY A 16 20.35 8.30 -14.57
CA GLY A 16 21.45 7.76 -15.37
C GLY A 16 21.95 6.40 -14.85
N PRO A 17 23.08 5.90 -15.36
CA PRO A 17 23.63 4.60 -14.97
C PRO A 17 23.94 4.47 -13.47
N ASN A 18 24.27 5.59 -12.81
CA ASN A 18 24.68 5.64 -11.40
C ASN A 18 23.60 6.22 -10.47
N GLY A 19 22.32 6.20 -10.88
CA GLY A 19 21.22 6.79 -10.11
C GLY A 19 20.79 8.16 -10.64
N LEU A 20 20.34 9.07 -9.77
CA LEU A 20 19.90 10.40 -10.21
C LEU A 20 21.09 11.20 -10.75
N ASP A 21 20.95 11.73 -11.96
CA ASP A 21 21.99 12.45 -12.67
C ASP A 21 21.96 13.94 -12.34
N LEU A 22 23.04 14.45 -11.75
CA LEU A 22 23.15 15.84 -11.32
C LEU A 22 23.07 16.84 -12.49
N SER A 23 23.57 16.48 -13.67
CA SER A 23 23.52 17.35 -14.85
C SER A 23 22.08 17.51 -15.35
N ARG A 24 21.32 16.40 -15.37
CA ARG A 24 19.91 16.40 -15.77
C ARG A 24 19.02 17.10 -14.76
N LEU A 25 19.28 16.92 -13.47
CA LEU A 25 18.57 17.65 -12.42
C LEU A 25 18.72 19.17 -12.54
N LYS A 26 19.87 19.65 -13.02
CA LYS A 26 20.12 21.08 -13.18
C LYS A 26 19.52 21.68 -14.45
N LYS A 27 19.31 20.88 -15.50
CA LYS A 27 19.04 21.39 -16.86
C LYS A 27 17.77 20.85 -17.50
N ASP A 28 17.34 19.65 -17.13
CA ASP A 28 16.40 18.87 -17.93
C ASP A 28 15.04 18.67 -17.24
N ILE A 29 14.84 19.20 -16.02
CA ILE A 29 13.55 19.16 -15.34
C ILE A 29 12.52 19.93 -16.15
N GLN A 30 11.48 19.23 -16.61
CA GLN A 30 10.41 19.83 -17.40
C GLN A 30 9.22 20.25 -16.52
N PRO A 31 8.45 21.30 -16.91
CA PRO A 31 7.28 21.74 -16.15
C PRO A 31 6.23 20.65 -15.90
N TRP A 32 6.10 19.67 -16.79
CA TRP A 32 5.17 18.55 -16.59
C TRP A 32 5.63 17.59 -15.48
N GLN A 33 6.94 17.42 -15.29
CA GLN A 33 7.48 16.61 -14.18
C GLN A 33 7.24 17.30 -12.85
N GLU A 34 7.43 18.63 -12.81
CA GLU A 34 7.13 19.45 -11.64
C GLU A 34 5.66 19.32 -11.25
N ARG A 35 4.74 19.55 -12.19
CA ARG A 35 3.29 19.40 -11.94
C ARG A 35 2.92 18.02 -11.45
N ARG A 36 3.47 16.96 -12.05
CA ARG A 36 3.19 15.57 -11.64
C ARG A 36 3.78 15.24 -10.27
N SER A 37 4.96 15.78 -9.95
CA SER A 37 5.58 15.62 -8.63
C SER A 37 4.75 16.32 -7.54
N ALA A 38 4.30 17.55 -7.81
CA ALA A 38 3.43 18.31 -6.91
C ALA A 38 2.09 17.61 -6.69
N GLU A 39 1.47 17.10 -7.76
CA GLU A 39 0.23 16.32 -7.70
C GLU A 39 0.38 15.10 -6.77
N TYR A 40 1.41 14.28 -6.93
CA TYR A 40 1.59 13.10 -6.08
C TYR A 40 2.05 13.42 -4.66
N MET A 41 2.74 14.55 -4.45
CA MET A 41 3.05 15.04 -3.11
C MET A 41 1.77 15.39 -2.35
N THR A 42 0.84 16.12 -2.97
CA THR A 42 -0.40 16.57 -2.32
C THR A 42 -1.50 15.50 -2.27
N HIS A 43 -1.33 14.41 -3.02
CA HIS A 43 -2.23 13.25 -2.99
C HIS A 43 -1.52 12.01 -2.42
N ALA A 44 -0.67 12.21 -1.42
CA ALA A 44 -0.07 11.11 -0.68
C ALA A 44 -1.18 10.22 -0.07
N PRO A 45 -1.00 8.89 0.02
CA PRO A 45 -2.03 7.96 0.46
C PRO A 45 -2.23 7.95 1.99
N LEU A 46 -2.50 9.12 2.57
CA LEU A 46 -2.78 9.35 3.98
C LEU A 46 -4.15 10.03 4.13
N GLY A 47 -4.93 9.57 5.10
CA GLY A 47 -6.23 10.15 5.43
C GLY A 47 -6.92 9.39 6.57
N SER A 48 -7.96 9.99 7.15
CA SER A 48 -8.77 9.41 8.22
C SER A 48 -9.88 8.49 7.68
N LEU A 49 -10.46 7.69 8.58
CA LEU A 49 -11.55 6.77 8.23
C LEU A 49 -12.79 7.47 7.67
N ASN A 50 -13.11 8.67 8.15
CA ASN A 50 -14.22 9.51 7.66
C ASN A 50 -13.82 10.39 6.46
N SER A 51 -12.72 10.05 5.79
CA SER A 51 -12.23 10.67 4.56
C SER A 51 -11.72 12.11 4.66
N VAL A 52 -11.14 12.50 5.79
CA VAL A 52 -10.31 13.71 5.85
C VAL A 52 -8.91 13.37 5.32
N GLY A 53 -8.51 13.96 4.20
CA GLY A 53 -7.21 13.73 3.57
C GLY A 53 -6.08 14.48 4.27
N GLY A 54 -4.89 13.87 4.32
CA GLY A 54 -3.71 14.47 4.94
C GLY A 54 -3.18 13.66 6.12
N VAL A 55 -2.35 14.30 6.95
CA VAL A 55 -1.81 13.68 8.17
C VAL A 55 -2.88 13.57 9.26
N ALA A 56 -2.62 12.79 10.31
CA ALA A 56 -3.60 12.57 11.38
C ALA A 56 -3.99 13.85 12.16
N THR A 57 -3.17 14.90 12.08
CA THR A 57 -3.40 16.21 12.71
C THR A 57 -3.97 17.25 11.74
N GLU A 58 -4.34 16.85 10.52
CA GLU A 58 -4.90 17.76 9.53
C GLU A 58 -6.30 18.23 9.93
N ILE A 59 -6.62 19.49 9.67
CA ILE A 59 -7.97 20.02 9.88
C ILE A 59 -8.94 19.50 8.80
N ASN A 60 -10.23 19.53 9.10
CA ASN A 60 -11.25 19.09 8.13
C ASN A 60 -11.40 20.10 6.98
N ALA A 61 -10.85 19.76 5.81
CA ALA A 61 -10.91 20.62 4.61
C ALA A 61 -10.96 19.82 3.29
N VAL A 62 -10.19 18.73 3.18
CA VAL A 62 -10.07 17.93 1.94
C VAL A 62 -10.74 16.57 2.15
N ASN A 63 -11.76 16.26 1.33
CA ASN A 63 -12.42 14.97 1.34
C ASN A 63 -11.65 13.97 0.45
N TYR A 64 -10.72 13.21 1.04
CA TYR A 64 -9.83 12.31 0.31
C TYR A 64 -9.33 11.13 1.15
N VAL A 65 -9.40 9.93 0.57
CA VAL A 65 -8.59 8.76 0.95
C VAL A 65 -8.18 8.08 -0.35
N SER A 66 -6.90 7.75 -0.48
CA SER A 66 -6.40 7.08 -1.69
C SER A 66 -7.08 5.72 -1.90
N PRO A 67 -7.48 5.37 -3.14
CA PRO A 67 -7.90 4.01 -3.47
C PRO A 67 -6.85 2.96 -3.12
N ARG A 68 -5.55 3.33 -3.12
CA ARG A 68 -4.46 2.44 -2.66
C ARG A 68 -4.66 2.02 -1.21
N SER A 69 -5.03 2.97 -0.34
CA SER A 69 -5.27 2.71 1.08
C SER A 69 -6.51 1.83 1.26
N TRP A 70 -7.64 2.16 0.63
CA TRP A 70 -8.86 1.35 0.71
C TRP A 70 -8.70 -0.08 0.21
N LEU A 71 -8.06 -0.25 -0.95
CA LEU A 71 -7.84 -1.57 -1.52
C LEU A 71 -6.83 -2.37 -0.69
N ALA A 72 -5.71 -1.77 -0.28
CA ALA A 72 -4.71 -2.49 0.50
C ALA A 72 -5.26 -2.94 1.87
N THR A 73 -5.97 -2.07 2.59
CA THR A 73 -6.51 -2.42 3.91
C THR A 73 -7.62 -3.47 3.80
N SER A 74 -8.56 -3.33 2.86
CA SER A 74 -9.62 -4.33 2.64
C SER A 74 -9.04 -5.69 2.30
N HIS A 75 -8.08 -5.77 1.36
CA HIS A 75 -7.47 -7.05 0.97
C HIS A 75 -6.62 -7.65 2.08
N PHE A 76 -5.94 -6.84 2.90
CA PHE A 76 -5.21 -7.34 4.06
C PHE A 76 -6.15 -7.97 5.09
N VAL A 77 -7.26 -7.29 5.43
CA VAL A 77 -8.27 -7.81 6.36
C VAL A 77 -8.90 -9.10 5.84
N LEU A 78 -9.29 -9.12 4.56
CA LEU A 78 -9.84 -10.33 3.93
C LEU A 78 -8.82 -11.47 3.88
N GLY A 79 -7.57 -11.18 3.51
CA GLY A 79 -6.49 -12.15 3.48
C GLY A 79 -6.20 -12.76 4.85
N PHE A 80 -6.24 -11.95 5.91
CA PHE A 80 -6.10 -12.44 7.28
C PHE A 80 -7.23 -13.41 7.66
N PHE A 81 -8.49 -13.07 7.37
CA PHE A 81 -9.62 -13.96 7.68
C PHE A 81 -9.64 -15.22 6.82
N LEU A 82 -9.16 -15.15 5.57
CA LEU A 82 -8.94 -16.35 4.75
C LEU A 82 -7.87 -17.26 5.36
N PHE A 83 -6.79 -16.69 5.92
CA PHE A 83 -5.78 -17.46 6.62
C PHE A 83 -6.33 -18.13 7.89
N VAL A 84 -7.09 -17.40 8.71
CA VAL A 84 -7.77 -17.98 9.89
C VAL A 84 -8.74 -19.10 9.46
N GLY A 85 -9.54 -18.85 8.43
CA GLY A 85 -10.45 -19.85 7.86
C GLY A 85 -9.70 -21.09 7.34
N HIS A 86 -8.56 -20.89 6.67
CA HIS A 86 -7.69 -21.97 6.23
C HIS A 86 -7.22 -22.84 7.40
N LEU A 87 -6.66 -22.24 8.46
CA LEU A 87 -6.19 -22.99 9.62
C LEU A 87 -7.31 -23.78 10.29
N TRP A 88 -8.47 -23.13 10.50
CA TRP A 88 -9.64 -23.75 11.09
C TRP A 88 -10.12 -24.95 10.27
N HIS A 89 -10.36 -24.74 8.97
CA HIS A 89 -10.91 -25.78 8.11
C HIS A 89 -9.90 -26.89 7.81
N ALA A 90 -8.61 -26.58 7.65
CA ALA A 90 -7.57 -27.59 7.47
C ALA A 90 -7.42 -28.46 8.71
N GLY A 91 -7.40 -27.86 9.91
CA GLY A 91 -7.36 -28.58 11.18
C GLY A 91 -8.59 -29.49 11.35
N ARG A 92 -9.79 -28.94 11.14
CA ARG A 92 -11.04 -29.71 11.22
C ARG A 92 -11.09 -30.85 10.20
N ALA A 93 -10.68 -30.61 8.96
CA ALA A 93 -10.67 -31.64 7.92
C ALA A 93 -9.73 -32.80 8.28
N ARG A 94 -8.55 -32.50 8.83
CA ARG A 94 -7.60 -33.53 9.32
C ARG A 94 -8.17 -34.32 10.49
N ALA A 95 -8.74 -33.64 11.50
CA ALA A 95 -9.36 -34.30 12.64
C ALA A 95 -10.53 -35.20 12.22
N ALA A 96 -11.35 -34.76 11.25
CA ALA A 96 -12.48 -35.53 10.74
C ALA A 96 -12.03 -36.75 9.94
N ALA A 97 -10.99 -36.60 9.11
CA ALA A 97 -10.40 -37.72 8.37
C ALA A 97 -9.79 -38.78 9.31
N ALA A 98 -9.33 -38.37 10.49
CA ALA A 98 -8.79 -39.27 11.52
C ALA A 98 -9.81 -39.68 12.59
N GLY A 99 -11.07 -39.22 12.49
CA GLY A 99 -12.20 -39.68 13.32
C GLY A 99 -12.30 -39.11 14.74
N PHE A 100 -11.59 -38.02 15.07
CA PHE A 100 -11.60 -37.43 16.42
C PHE A 100 -12.06 -35.96 16.45
N GLU A 101 -12.67 -35.44 15.38
CA GLU A 101 -13.16 -34.06 15.33
C GLU A 101 -14.26 -33.76 16.33
N LYS A 102 -14.93 -34.79 16.86
CA LYS A 102 -16.01 -34.71 17.86
C LYS A 102 -15.54 -34.95 19.30
N GLY A 103 -14.26 -35.23 19.52
CA GLY A 103 -13.71 -35.53 20.84
C GLY A 103 -12.88 -36.81 20.88
N ILE A 104 -12.29 -37.07 22.04
CA ILE A 104 -11.44 -38.23 22.32
C ILE A 104 -12.30 -39.31 23.00
N ASP A 105 -12.09 -40.57 22.61
CA ASP A 105 -12.61 -41.73 23.35
C ASP A 105 -11.81 -41.90 24.65
N ARG A 106 -12.50 -41.93 25.80
CA ARG A 106 -11.87 -41.81 27.13
C ARG A 106 -11.52 -43.16 27.74
#